data_AF-A0A382XAJ0-F1
#
_entry.id   AF-A0A382XAJ0-F1
#
_cell.length_a   1.000
_cell.length_b   1.000
_cell.length_c   1.000
_cell.angle_alpha   90.00
_cell.angle_beta   90.00
_cell.angle_gamma   90.00
#
_symmetry.space_group_name_H-M   'P 1'
#
loop_
_entity.id
_entity.type
_entity.pdbx_description
1 polymer ?
#
loop_
_entity_poly.entity_id
_entity_poly.type
_entity_poly.pdbx_seq_one_letter_code
_entity_poly.pdbx_strand_id
1 'polypeptide(L)'
;VKNKITSSILFVVPLFIFGQTIDNFDAEPEAGYWNYNISENADSTLSFVNESYVTDPVSEGAGAMQLDYSAHNIEAWGGYAKIFHMLGGGDDEP
;
A
#
# COMPACT_ATOMS: atom_id res chain seq x y z
N VAL A 1 -14.56 36.94 -22.96
CA VAL A 1 -14.74 36.21 -21.68
C VAL A 1 -14.50 34.69 -21.81
N LYS A 2 -14.69 34.08 -22.99
CA LYS A 2 -14.52 32.63 -23.21
C LYS A 2 -13.11 32.06 -22.93
N ASN A 3 -12.05 32.87 -23.08
CA ASN A 3 -10.67 32.41 -22.98
C ASN A 3 -10.13 32.40 -21.54
N LYS A 4 -10.82 33.07 -20.61
CA LYS A 4 -10.38 33.18 -19.21
C LYS A 4 -10.62 31.89 -18.43
N ILE A 5 -11.69 31.17 -18.76
CA ILE A 5 -12.06 29.90 -18.09
C ILE A 5 -11.06 28.80 -18.44
N THR A 6 -10.63 28.71 -19.70
CA THR A 6 -9.64 27.71 -20.16
C THR A 6 -8.26 27.90 -19.48
N SER A 7 -7.86 29.14 -19.22
CA SER A 7 -6.59 29.44 -18.54
C SER A 7 -6.62 29.14 -17.04
N SER A 8 -7.78 29.28 -16.38
CA SER A 8 -7.94 28.93 -14.96
C SER A 8 -7.89 27.43 -14.71
N ILE A 9 -8.43 26.60 -15.62
CA ILE A 9 -8.40 25.14 -15.50
C ILE A 9 -6.95 24.61 -15.50
N LEU A 10 -6.05 25.21 -16.28
CA LEU A 10 -4.63 24.82 -16.31
C LEU A 10 -3.91 24.94 -14.96
N PHE A 11 -4.32 25.87 -14.10
CA PHE A 11 -3.73 26.05 -12.77
C PHE A 11 -4.39 25.20 -11.68
N VAL A 12 -5.64 24.81 -11.91
CA VAL A 12 -6.45 24.08 -10.91
C VAL A 12 -6.18 22.57 -10.99
N VAL A 13 -5.93 22.02 -12.19
CA VAL A 13 -5.65 20.59 -12.37
C VAL A 13 -4.39 20.10 -11.61
N PRO A 14 -3.23 20.79 -11.62
CA PRO A 14 -2.06 20.36 -10.87
C PRO A 14 -2.29 20.31 -9.36
N LEU A 15 -3.03 21.28 -8.80
CA LEU A 15 -3.36 21.34 -7.37
C LEU A 15 -4.21 20.15 -6.91
N PHE A 16 -5.06 19.62 -7.78
CA PHE A 16 -5.84 18.43 -7.48
C PHE A 16 -5.03 17.14 -7.57
N ILE A 17 -3.94 17.08 -8.34
CA ILE A 17 -3.15 15.85 -8.52
C ILE A 17 -2.22 15.60 -7.32
N PHE A 18 -1.65 16.64 -6.70
CA PHE A 18 -0.78 16.48 -5.52
C PHE A 18 -1.50 15.93 -4.28
N GLY A 19 -2.83 16.09 -4.20
CA GLY A 19 -3.64 15.56 -3.10
C GLY A 19 -4.18 14.15 -3.32
N GLN A 20 -3.77 13.44 -4.38
CA GLN A 20 -4.22 12.08 -4.70
C GLN A 20 -3.18 11.00 -4.36
N THR A 21 -2.00 11.37 -3.87
CA THR A 21 -0.98 10.41 -3.44
C THR A 21 -1.46 9.71 -2.16
N ILE A 22 -1.64 8.38 -2.23
CA ILE A 22 -2.10 7.55 -1.12
C ILE A 22 -0.95 7.38 -0.10
N ASP A 23 0.17 6.83 -0.56
CA ASP A 23 1.46 6.74 0.14
C ASP A 23 2.56 6.91 -0.91
N ASN A 24 3.61 7.67 -0.61
CA ASN A 24 4.77 7.82 -1.48
C ASN A 24 5.91 6.87 -1.12
N PHE A 25 5.79 6.11 -0.04
CA PHE A 25 6.78 5.21 0.56
C PHE A 25 8.12 5.88 0.89
N ASP A 26 8.11 7.18 1.12
CA ASP A 26 9.30 7.95 1.51
C ASP A 26 9.61 7.79 3.01
N ALA A 27 8.62 7.39 3.81
CA ALA A 27 8.73 7.19 5.24
C ALA A 27 7.68 6.18 5.73
N GLU A 28 7.90 5.64 6.93
CA GLU A 28 6.91 4.84 7.63
C GLU A 28 5.66 5.69 7.94
N PRO A 29 4.45 5.24 7.56
CA PRO A 29 3.21 5.95 7.83
C PRO A 29 2.79 5.79 9.29
N GLU A 30 1.69 6.45 9.67
CA GLU A 30 1.13 6.31 11.02
C GLU A 30 0.71 4.86 11.31
N ALA A 31 0.84 4.44 12.58
CA ALA A 31 0.46 3.10 13.00
C ALA A 31 -1.00 2.77 12.62
N GLY A 32 -1.21 1.62 12.00
CA GLY A 32 -2.52 1.18 11.51
C GLY A 32 -2.87 1.64 10.09
N TYR A 33 -1.97 2.37 9.42
CA TYR A 33 -2.08 2.66 7.99
C TYR A 33 -2.06 1.37 7.16
N TRP A 34 -1.16 0.45 7.48
CA TRP A 34 -1.14 -0.91 6.96
C TRP A 34 -1.77 -1.89 7.95
N ASN A 35 -2.51 -2.83 7.40
CA ASN A 35 -3.07 -3.97 8.10
C ASN A 35 -2.55 -5.25 7.46
N TYR A 36 -2.51 -6.32 8.26
CA TYR A 36 -1.93 -7.60 7.88
C TYR A 36 -2.91 -8.72 8.12
N ASN A 37 -2.90 -9.69 7.23
CA ASN A 37 -3.67 -10.89 7.40
C ASN A 37 -2.95 -12.10 6.79
N ILE A 38 -3.08 -13.24 7.43
CA ILE A 38 -2.57 -14.52 6.94
C ILE A 38 -3.76 -15.48 6.90
N SER A 39 -3.70 -16.49 6.04
CA SER A 39 -4.77 -17.50 5.96
C SER A 39 -5.09 -18.08 7.35
N GLU A 40 -6.36 -18.36 7.61
CA GLU A 40 -6.87 -18.79 8.92
C GLU A 40 -6.04 -19.93 9.54
N ASN A 41 -5.71 -20.92 8.72
CA ASN A 41 -4.99 -22.09 9.20
C ASN A 41 -3.46 -21.92 9.19
N ALA A 42 -2.91 -20.86 8.61
CA ALA A 42 -1.46 -20.68 8.40
C ALA A 42 -0.65 -20.80 9.69
N ASP A 43 0.60 -21.28 9.57
CA ASP A 43 1.54 -21.27 10.69
C ASP A 43 1.92 -19.81 11.00
N SER A 44 1.45 -19.28 12.13
CA SER A 44 1.67 -17.89 12.53
C SER A 44 3.11 -17.55 12.91
N THR A 45 3.98 -18.55 13.07
CA THR A 45 5.41 -18.34 13.30
C THR A 45 6.21 -18.27 12.00
N LEU A 46 5.65 -18.80 10.90
CA LEU A 46 6.30 -18.89 9.59
C LEU A 46 5.61 -18.09 8.50
N SER A 47 4.37 -17.63 8.73
CA SER A 47 3.61 -16.80 7.80
C SER A 47 3.58 -15.36 8.27
N PHE A 48 4.05 -14.44 7.44
CA PHE A 48 4.19 -13.04 7.78
C PHE A 48 4.25 -12.16 6.54
N VAL A 49 4.01 -10.87 6.74
CA VAL A 49 4.47 -9.81 5.85
C VAL A 49 5.11 -8.77 6.76
N ASN A 50 6.38 -8.46 6.50
CA ASN A 50 7.13 -7.42 7.18
C ASN A 50 7.52 -6.37 6.13
N GLU A 51 7.10 -5.14 6.34
CA GLU A 51 7.51 -4.00 5.54
C GLU A 51 8.76 -3.33 6.11
N SER A 52 9.55 -2.74 5.22
CA SER A 52 10.61 -1.81 5.58
C SER A 52 10.74 -0.74 4.51
N TYR A 53 11.17 0.44 4.93
CA TYR A 53 11.36 1.59 4.06
C TYR A 53 12.87 1.74 3.80
N VAL A 54 13.28 1.43 2.56
CA VAL A 54 14.68 1.35 2.18
C VAL A 54 15.11 2.64 1.51
N THR A 55 16.30 3.13 1.86
CA THR A 55 16.86 4.38 1.32
C THR A 55 18.13 4.17 0.46
N ASP A 56 18.64 2.93 0.35
CA ASP A 56 19.86 2.58 -0.40
C ASP A 56 19.90 1.05 -0.72
N PRO A 57 20.14 0.55 -1.96
CA PRO A 57 20.42 1.27 -3.21
C PRO A 57 19.17 1.53 -4.07
N VAL A 58 19.09 2.76 -4.58
CA VAL A 58 18.01 3.30 -5.40
C VAL A 58 18.13 2.84 -6.87
N SER A 59 17.45 1.76 -7.23
CA SER A 59 17.07 1.52 -8.64
C SER A 59 15.80 2.28 -9.04
N GLU A 60 14.96 2.64 -8.06
CA GLU A 60 14.01 3.76 -8.11
C GLU A 60 14.07 4.47 -6.75
N GLY A 61 14.01 5.81 -6.76
CA GLY A 61 14.38 6.72 -5.67
C GLY A 61 13.70 6.48 -4.32
N ALA A 62 14.04 7.30 -3.32
CA ALA A 62 13.22 7.51 -2.13
C ALA A 62 11.74 7.47 -2.54
N GLY A 63 11.02 6.50 -1.97
CA GLY A 63 9.65 6.17 -2.38
C GLY A 63 9.39 4.71 -2.74
N ALA A 64 10.15 3.78 -2.13
CA ALA A 64 9.92 2.35 -2.27
C ALA A 64 9.77 1.67 -0.90
N MET A 65 8.77 0.81 -0.79
CA MET A 65 8.59 -0.10 0.34
C MET A 65 9.06 -1.49 -0.04
N GLN A 66 9.97 -2.06 0.76
CA GLN A 66 10.37 -3.46 0.64
C GLN A 66 9.44 -4.32 1.48
N LEU A 67 8.97 -5.42 0.91
CA LEU A 67 8.21 -6.45 1.61
C LEU A 67 9.03 -7.73 1.71
N ASP A 68 9.30 -8.18 2.94
CA ASP A 68 9.69 -9.55 3.23
C ASP A 68 8.44 -10.32 3.65
N TYR A 69 8.14 -11.42 2.96
CA TYR A 69 6.90 -12.13 3.15
C TYR A 69 7.12 -13.63 3.08
N SER A 70 6.28 -14.35 3.82
CA SER A 70 6.19 -15.79 3.75
C SER A 70 4.74 -16.21 3.86
N ALA A 71 4.30 -17.03 2.92
CA ALA A 71 3.05 -17.76 3.01
C ALA A 71 3.38 -19.21 3.37
N HIS A 72 3.21 -19.57 4.64
CA HIS A 72 3.48 -20.93 5.11
C HIS A 72 2.18 -21.71 5.28
N ASN A 73 2.01 -22.62 4.33
CA ASN A 73 0.72 -23.07 3.87
C ASN A 73 0.17 -24.31 4.61
N ILE A 74 -1.13 -24.32 4.87
CA ILE A 74 -1.91 -25.49 5.36
C ILE A 74 -3.20 -25.69 4.53
N GLU A 75 -3.39 -24.87 3.51
CA GLU A 75 -4.51 -24.97 2.59
C GLU A 75 -4.15 -25.78 1.34
N ALA A 76 -5.15 -26.41 0.72
CA ALA A 76 -4.97 -27.15 -0.53
C ALA A 76 -4.53 -26.27 -1.72
N TRP A 77 -4.74 -24.96 -1.63
CA TRP A 77 -4.50 -24.00 -2.71
C TRP A 77 -3.24 -23.15 -2.54
N GLY A 78 -2.50 -23.22 -1.43
CA GLY A 78 -1.23 -22.47 -1.29
C GLY A 78 -1.17 -21.48 -0.13
N GLY A 79 -2.31 -21.04 0.41
CA GLY A 79 -2.31 -20.06 1.49
C GLY A 79 -1.92 -18.66 1.01
N TYR A 80 -2.11 -17.65 1.86
CA TYR A 80 -1.71 -16.27 1.59
C TYR A 80 -1.11 -15.61 2.83
N ALA A 81 -0.31 -14.58 2.56
CA ALA A 81 0.04 -13.52 3.47
C ALA A 81 -0.28 -12.18 2.77
N LYS A 82 -0.94 -11.26 3.46
CA LYS A 82 -1.59 -10.08 2.88
C LYS A 82 -1.24 -8.83 3.67
N ILE A 83 -0.99 -7.73 2.96
CA ILE A 83 -0.86 -6.36 3.49
C ILE A 83 -1.88 -5.45 2.76
N PHE A 84 -2.53 -4.52 3.47
CA PHE A 84 -3.57 -3.66 2.88
C PHE A 84 -3.83 -2.35 3.66
N HIS A 85 -4.27 -1.30 2.97
CA HIS A 85 -4.39 0.10 3.46
C HIS A 85 -5.76 0.47 4.09
N MET A 86 -6.76 -0.42 4.08
CA MET A 86 -8.14 -0.09 4.54
C MET A 86 -8.71 -1.17 5.47
N LEU A 87 -9.39 -0.78 6.54
CA LEU A 87 -10.05 -1.66 7.53
C LEU A 87 -11.14 -2.60 6.97
N GLY A 88 -11.56 -2.45 5.70
CA GLY A 88 -12.70 -3.14 5.09
C GLY A 88 -12.34 -4.14 3.99
N GLY A 89 -11.23 -4.87 4.14
CA GLY A 89 -10.78 -5.88 3.17
C GLY A 89 -10.75 -7.30 3.75
N GLY A 90 -11.60 -7.60 4.74
CA GLY A 90 -11.88 -8.97 5.13
C GLY A 90 -12.84 -9.58 4.13
N ASP A 91 -12.60 -10.83 3.74
CA ASP A 91 -13.43 -11.57 2.78
C ASP A 91 -14.83 -11.92 3.35
N ASP A 92 -15.16 -11.36 4.52
CA ASP A 92 -16.34 -11.58 5.35
C ASP A 92 -17.31 -10.38 5.40
N GLU A 93 -17.26 -9.43 4.45
CA GLU A 93 -18.39 -8.51 4.28
C GLU A 93 -19.59 -9.25 3.62
N PRO A 94 -20.79 -9.24 4.23
CA PRO A 94 -22.01 -9.80 3.62
C PRO A 94 -22.52 -8.97 2.43
#